data_AF-A0A382MAD9-F1
#
_entry.id   AF-A0A382MAD9-F1
#
_cell.length_a   1.000
_cell.length_b   1.000
_cell.length_c   1.000
_cell.angle_alpha   90.00
_cell.angle_beta   90.00
_cell.angle_gamma   90.00
#
_symmetry.space_group_name_H-M   'P 1'
#
loop_
_entity.id
_entity.type
_entity.pdbx_description
1 polymer ?
#
loop_
_entity_poly.entity_id
_entity_poly.type
_entity_poly.pdbx_seq_one_letter_code
_entity_poly.pdbx_strand_id
1 'polypeptide(L)'
;RVFEEKQLDPGNPEVPDSINQSSERVEAAFSADGAMMVLTRWSKDFEKTEPVETGADLYLSTWNGRIWSRPAPMTNLNTDGNERGAALSRDGNYLYFSSDRDGGAGGYDIYIAQFDGSTWTAVERLGDAINSSRDETGPASSTDDSKLYFSSNRKAGNKAQDIFVARRVEAKPKAEDENATKPQEAEPELAPMPIFVKAEPVNILNSSADDIETSLTGRGAHVFIASDRDRGDTAGFRLYLSRVIKGEMQTPQMVDVYIKQGDATDPAVRMEGFDLLFSANGDLATDDNGTVTAAAPKYRLYQTTTREVIGYTDLSDWALFKALMNKIIWWILLAIAALIALLYLLEKWRDITNLYHRCLAGSAMIHLLLLLLLSYWLISQALDGGD
;
A
#
# COMPACT_ATOMS: atom_id res chain seq x y z
N ARG A 1 9.11 -11.00 15.95
CA ARG A 1 9.12 -10.40 17.32
C ARG A 1 7.84 -9.60 17.52
N VAL A 2 7.40 -9.37 18.76
CA VAL A 2 6.25 -8.48 19.03
C VAL A 2 6.53 -7.09 18.43
N PHE A 3 5.51 -6.47 17.82
CA PHE A 3 5.63 -5.11 17.32
C PHE A 3 5.65 -4.15 18.51
N GLU A 4 6.74 -3.42 18.68
CA GLU A 4 6.91 -2.48 19.79
C GLU A 4 7.38 -1.14 19.22
N GLU A 5 6.76 -0.07 19.69
CA GLU A 5 7.18 1.29 19.39
C GLU A 5 8.44 1.59 20.20
N LYS A 6 9.57 1.81 19.52
CA LYS A 6 10.85 2.09 20.19
C LYS A 6 10.89 3.43 20.93
N GLN A 7 10.02 4.36 20.53
CA GLN A 7 9.85 5.66 21.16
C GLN A 7 8.34 5.86 21.34
N LEU A 8 7.95 6.15 22.58
CA LEU A 8 6.58 6.49 22.93
C LEU A 8 6.32 7.94 22.57
N ASP A 9 5.07 8.29 22.28
CA ASP A 9 4.67 9.67 22.02
C ASP A 9 5.11 10.59 23.19
N PRO A 10 6.00 11.58 22.97
CA PRO A 10 6.44 12.49 24.02
C PRO A 10 5.29 13.29 24.64
N GLY A 11 4.19 13.49 23.90
CA GLY A 11 2.99 14.16 24.38
C GLY A 11 2.11 13.27 25.27
N ASN A 12 2.31 11.95 25.25
CA ASN A 12 1.59 11.02 26.12
C ASN A 12 2.36 9.68 26.26
N PRO A 13 3.32 9.58 27.21
CA PRO A 13 4.23 8.44 27.32
C PRO A 13 3.66 7.22 28.07
N GLU A 14 2.43 7.27 28.59
CA GLU A 14 1.82 6.17 29.38
C GLU A 14 0.49 5.66 28.78
N VAL A 15 0.26 5.83 27.47
CA VAL A 15 -1.09 5.68 26.87
C VAL A 15 -1.60 4.22 26.90
N PRO A 16 -2.83 3.98 27.38
CA PRO A 16 -3.49 2.67 27.37
C PRO A 16 -3.94 2.16 25.98
N ASP A 17 -3.52 2.81 24.90
CA ASP A 17 -4.01 2.67 23.52
C ASP A 17 -2.85 2.82 22.51
N SER A 18 -1.85 1.93 22.66
CA SER A 18 -0.71 1.82 21.75
C SER A 18 -1.10 1.14 20.43
N ILE A 19 -0.24 1.18 19.39
CA ILE A 19 -0.53 0.45 18.14
C ILE A 19 -0.68 -1.06 18.36
N ASN A 20 0.14 -1.63 19.23
CA ASN A 20 0.12 -3.06 19.48
C ASN A 20 -0.70 -3.42 20.72
N GLN A 21 -1.92 -2.92 20.78
CA GLN A 21 -2.87 -3.36 21.78
C GLN A 21 -3.39 -4.75 21.41
N SER A 22 -3.39 -5.67 22.37
CA SER A 22 -4.01 -6.98 22.16
C SER A 22 -5.52 -6.84 22.02
N SER A 23 -6.09 -7.54 21.05
CA SER A 23 -7.51 -7.48 20.74
C SER A 23 -8.04 -8.85 20.30
N GLU A 24 -9.37 -9.04 20.26
CA GLU A 24 -9.98 -10.25 19.68
C GLU A 24 -9.68 -10.41 18.19
N ARG A 25 -9.39 -9.28 17.51
CA ARG A 25 -8.90 -9.21 16.15
C ARG A 25 -8.00 -7.99 16.06
N VAL A 26 -6.81 -8.15 15.48
CA VAL A 26 -5.94 -7.02 15.15
C VAL A 26 -5.31 -7.26 13.79
N GLU A 27 -5.42 -6.27 12.92
CA GLU A 27 -4.91 -6.33 11.55
C GLU A 27 -4.26 -4.99 11.23
N ALA A 28 -3.41 -4.97 10.20
CA ALA A 28 -2.77 -3.75 9.75
C ALA A 28 -2.76 -3.69 8.22
N ALA A 29 -2.80 -2.48 7.69
CA ALA A 29 -2.61 -2.20 6.27
C ALA A 29 -1.82 -0.91 6.13
N PHE A 30 -0.88 -0.86 5.21
CA PHE A 30 -0.04 0.31 5.00
C PHE A 30 -0.43 1.06 3.73
N SER A 31 -0.26 2.37 3.74
CA SER A 31 -0.19 3.14 2.49
C SER A 31 1.05 2.73 1.69
N ALA A 32 1.03 2.96 0.39
CA ALA A 32 2.15 2.59 -0.49
C ALA A 32 3.47 3.28 -0.13
N ASP A 33 3.42 4.52 0.36
CA ASP A 33 4.58 5.26 0.88
C ASP A 33 5.01 4.82 2.28
N GLY A 34 4.21 3.97 2.94
CA GLY A 34 4.41 3.48 4.29
C GLY A 34 4.28 4.57 5.36
N ALA A 35 3.64 5.71 5.06
CA ALA A 35 3.43 6.80 6.01
C ALA A 35 2.13 6.67 6.81
N MET A 36 1.16 5.90 6.32
CA MET A 36 -0.11 5.62 7.00
C MET A 36 -0.23 4.14 7.31
N MET A 37 -0.92 3.84 8.41
CA MET A 37 -1.31 2.51 8.81
C MET A 37 -2.78 2.53 9.22
N VAL A 38 -3.59 1.76 8.53
CA VAL A 38 -4.97 1.47 8.94
C VAL A 38 -4.93 0.19 9.75
N LEU A 39 -5.53 0.24 10.93
CA LEU A 39 -5.61 -0.87 11.88
C LEU A 39 -7.06 -1.31 11.99
N THR A 40 -7.29 -2.61 11.94
CA THR A 40 -8.54 -3.20 12.41
C THR A 40 -8.34 -3.60 13.86
N ARG A 41 -9.28 -3.27 14.75
CA ARG A 41 -9.27 -3.78 16.12
C ARG A 41 -10.67 -4.10 16.59
N TRP A 42 -10.82 -5.17 17.37
CA TRP A 42 -12.01 -5.31 18.20
C TRP A 42 -12.01 -4.23 19.27
N SER A 43 -13.05 -3.39 19.25
CA SER A 43 -13.25 -2.32 20.21
C SER A 43 -14.09 -2.83 21.39
N LYS A 44 -13.50 -2.73 22.58
CA LYS A 44 -14.23 -2.60 23.83
C LYS A 44 -14.09 -1.13 24.18
N ASP A 45 -15.16 -0.36 24.08
CA ASP A 45 -15.12 1.09 24.18
C ASP A 45 -14.37 1.56 25.46
N PHE A 46 -13.09 1.97 25.34
CA PHE A 46 -12.23 2.31 26.49
C PHE A 46 -12.51 3.70 27.07
N GLU A 47 -13.33 4.51 26.37
CA GLU A 47 -13.71 5.86 26.79
C GLU A 47 -15.04 5.90 27.54
N LYS A 48 -15.85 4.84 27.46
CA LYS A 48 -17.12 4.74 28.20
C LYS A 48 -16.92 3.99 29.52
N THR A 49 -17.60 4.47 30.56
CA THR A 49 -17.59 3.88 31.91
C THR A 49 -18.25 2.49 31.99
N GLU A 50 -18.97 2.10 30.94
CA GLU A 50 -19.50 0.74 30.76
C GLU A 50 -18.96 0.18 29.44
N PRO A 51 -18.35 -1.02 29.43
CA PRO A 51 -17.82 -1.63 28.22
C PRO A 51 -18.96 -2.02 27.29
N VAL A 52 -19.17 -1.22 26.24
CA VAL A 52 -19.98 -1.64 25.09
C VAL A 52 -19.03 -2.35 24.14
N GLU A 53 -19.28 -3.62 23.86
CA GLU A 53 -18.60 -4.32 22.76
C GLU A 53 -19.18 -3.76 21.45
N THR A 54 -18.36 -3.07 20.66
CA THR A 54 -18.80 -2.43 19.41
C THR A 54 -18.41 -3.21 18.15
N GLY A 55 -17.76 -4.36 18.29
CA GLY A 55 -17.30 -5.16 17.15
C GLY A 55 -15.90 -4.77 16.69
N ALA A 56 -15.54 -5.13 15.45
CA ALA A 56 -14.29 -4.74 14.82
C ALA A 56 -14.43 -3.36 14.15
N ASP A 57 -13.50 -2.46 14.45
CA ASP A 57 -13.49 -1.07 14.00
C ASP A 57 -12.16 -0.74 13.30
N LEU A 58 -12.19 0.24 12.37
CA LEU A 58 -11.01 0.78 11.71
C LEU A 58 -10.44 1.99 12.46
N TYR A 59 -9.12 2.05 12.54
CA TYR A 59 -8.35 3.14 13.13
C TYR A 59 -7.22 3.57 12.21
N LEU A 60 -6.89 4.85 12.18
CA LEU A 60 -5.79 5.41 11.40
C LEU A 60 -4.64 5.84 12.30
N SER A 61 -3.42 5.44 11.96
CA SER A 61 -2.18 5.93 12.54
C SER A 61 -1.24 6.44 11.45
N THR A 62 -0.48 7.49 11.76
CA THR A 62 0.44 8.15 10.81
C THR A 62 1.86 8.15 11.33
N TRP A 63 2.82 7.97 10.44
CA TRP A 63 4.25 7.95 10.73
C TRP A 63 4.87 9.31 10.46
N ASN A 64 5.48 9.92 11.46
CA ASN A 64 6.14 11.22 11.33
C ASN A 64 7.64 11.15 11.00
N GLY A 65 8.15 9.95 10.67
CA GLY A 65 9.58 9.70 10.47
C GLY A 65 10.30 9.10 11.69
N ARG A 66 9.69 9.12 12.88
CA ARG A 66 10.29 8.64 14.14
C ARG A 66 9.38 7.75 14.96
N ILE A 67 8.12 8.14 15.06
CA ILE A 67 7.08 7.43 15.81
C ILE A 67 5.79 7.43 15.00
N TRP A 68 4.96 6.46 15.31
CA TRP A 68 3.59 6.43 14.85
C TRP A 68 2.72 7.25 15.79
N SER A 69 1.69 7.91 15.25
CA SER A 69 0.69 8.62 16.05
C SER A 69 -0.22 7.63 16.78
N ARG A 70 -0.86 8.09 17.86
CA ARG A 70 -1.95 7.32 18.48
C ARG A 70 -3.01 6.98 17.41
N PRO A 71 -3.50 5.73 17.35
CA PRO A 71 -4.57 5.35 16.43
C PRO A 71 -5.84 6.17 16.71
N ALA A 72 -6.36 6.83 15.68
CA ALA A 72 -7.62 7.57 15.75
C ALA A 72 -8.73 6.78 15.06
N PRO A 73 -9.92 6.62 15.67
CA PRO A 73 -11.03 5.89 15.04
C PRO A 73 -11.48 6.57 13.74
N MET A 74 -11.74 5.76 12.71
CA MET A 74 -12.24 6.24 11.42
C MET A 74 -13.77 6.34 11.45
N THR A 75 -14.29 7.25 12.27
CA THR A 75 -15.73 7.35 12.63
C THR A 75 -16.68 7.57 11.45
N ASN A 76 -16.17 8.09 10.34
CA ASN A 76 -16.88 8.25 9.08
C ASN A 76 -17.02 6.95 8.27
N LEU A 77 -16.23 5.94 8.61
CA LEU A 77 -16.25 4.61 7.96
C LEU A 77 -16.87 3.56 8.86
N ASN A 78 -16.61 3.63 10.16
CA ASN A 78 -17.09 2.65 11.13
C ASN A 78 -18.61 2.72 11.29
N THR A 79 -19.24 1.57 11.51
CA THR A 79 -20.70 1.43 11.66
C THR A 79 -21.07 0.60 12.90
N ASP A 80 -22.36 0.30 13.09
CA ASP A 80 -22.79 -0.69 14.09
C ASP A 80 -22.44 -2.13 13.67
N GLY A 81 -22.02 -2.33 12.42
CA GLY A 81 -21.43 -3.58 11.94
C GLY A 81 -19.93 -3.68 12.29
N ASN A 82 -19.28 -4.69 11.74
CA ASN A 82 -17.86 -4.95 11.87
C ASN A 82 -17.14 -4.52 10.59
N GLU A 83 -16.14 -3.66 10.72
CA GLU A 83 -15.20 -3.32 9.67
C GLU A 83 -13.86 -4.04 9.87
N ARG A 84 -13.31 -4.61 8.79
CA ARG A 84 -12.05 -5.36 8.82
C ARG A 84 -11.35 -5.41 7.45
N GLY A 85 -10.13 -5.93 7.42
CA GLY A 85 -9.36 -6.18 6.20
C GLY A 85 -9.21 -4.92 5.37
N ALA A 86 -8.57 -3.88 5.91
CA ALA A 86 -8.36 -2.64 5.17
C ALA A 86 -7.27 -2.80 4.09
N ALA A 87 -7.38 -2.07 2.99
CA ALA A 87 -6.29 -1.88 2.02
C ALA A 87 -6.41 -0.54 1.31
N LEU A 88 -5.27 0.16 1.21
CA LEU A 88 -5.18 1.41 0.49
C LEU A 88 -4.82 1.15 -0.98
N SER A 89 -5.41 1.92 -1.89
CA SER A 89 -4.91 2.02 -3.26
C SER A 89 -3.49 2.59 -3.28
N ARG A 90 -2.76 2.34 -4.36
CA ARG A 90 -1.38 2.79 -4.51
C ARG A 90 -1.27 4.30 -4.46
N ASP A 91 -2.24 5.00 -5.05
CA ASP A 91 -2.32 6.46 -5.05
C ASP A 91 -2.82 7.05 -3.71
N GLY A 92 -3.30 6.21 -2.78
CA GLY A 92 -3.85 6.63 -1.50
C GLY A 92 -5.23 7.29 -1.58
N ASN A 93 -5.85 7.33 -2.76
CA ASN A 93 -7.15 7.99 -2.96
C ASN A 93 -8.33 7.10 -2.59
N TYR A 94 -8.12 5.79 -2.48
CA TYR A 94 -9.17 4.82 -2.15
C TYR A 94 -8.74 3.94 -0.98
N LEU A 95 -9.71 3.65 -0.12
CA LEU A 95 -9.60 2.66 0.94
C LEU A 95 -10.66 1.59 0.70
N TYR A 96 -10.19 0.37 0.51
CA TYR A 96 -11.02 -0.83 0.47
C TYR A 96 -11.06 -1.43 1.85
N PHE A 97 -12.21 -1.95 2.26
CA PHE A 97 -12.35 -2.68 3.51
C PHE A 97 -13.55 -3.61 3.44
N SER A 98 -13.59 -4.61 4.29
CA SER A 98 -14.68 -5.58 4.39
C SER A 98 -15.62 -5.17 5.52
N SER A 99 -16.93 -5.24 5.30
CA SER A 99 -17.92 -4.90 6.33
C SER A 99 -19.17 -5.76 6.20
N ASP A 100 -19.75 -6.15 7.34
CA ASP A 100 -21.05 -6.83 7.45
C ASP A 100 -22.19 -5.84 7.78
N ARG A 101 -21.99 -4.55 7.51
CA ARG A 101 -23.01 -3.50 7.67
C ARG A 101 -24.28 -3.81 6.88
N ASP A 102 -25.40 -3.30 7.39
CA ASP A 102 -26.71 -3.43 6.77
C ASP A 102 -26.72 -2.95 5.30
N GLY A 103 -27.43 -3.70 4.43
CA GLY A 103 -27.52 -3.40 3.00
C GLY A 103 -26.46 -4.09 2.12
N GLY A 104 -25.64 -4.95 2.72
CA GLY A 104 -24.73 -5.88 2.04
C GLY A 104 -25.40 -6.89 1.11
N ALA A 105 -24.61 -7.58 0.29
CA ALA A 105 -25.07 -8.72 -0.50
C ALA A 105 -25.05 -10.04 0.29
N GLY A 106 -24.25 -10.13 1.35
CA GLY A 106 -23.95 -11.39 2.04
C GLY A 106 -23.49 -11.21 3.48
N GLY A 107 -22.45 -11.98 3.86
CA GLY A 107 -21.83 -11.88 5.18
C GLY A 107 -20.99 -10.62 5.25
N TYR A 108 -19.67 -10.75 5.07
CA TYR A 108 -18.83 -9.59 4.79
C TYR A 108 -18.83 -9.24 3.31
N ASP A 109 -19.03 -7.97 3.00
CA ASP A 109 -18.90 -7.40 1.66
C ASP A 109 -17.72 -6.41 1.62
N ILE A 110 -17.08 -6.28 0.46
CA ILE A 110 -16.04 -5.27 0.24
C ILE A 110 -16.69 -3.94 -0.12
N TYR A 111 -16.39 -2.94 0.69
CA TYR A 111 -16.72 -1.53 0.51
C TYR A 111 -15.47 -0.76 0.08
N ILE A 112 -15.72 0.40 -0.51
CA ILE A 112 -14.71 1.37 -0.90
C ILE A 112 -15.10 2.74 -0.38
N ALA A 113 -14.12 3.47 0.15
CA ALA A 113 -14.23 4.90 0.48
C ALA A 113 -13.20 5.69 -0.32
N GLN A 114 -13.52 6.94 -0.61
CA GLN A 114 -12.66 7.86 -1.33
C GLN A 114 -12.07 8.91 -0.39
N PHE A 115 -10.81 9.27 -0.58
CA PHE A 115 -10.18 10.38 0.13
C PHE A 115 -10.37 11.69 -0.65
N ASP A 116 -10.91 12.71 0.00
CA ASP A 116 -11.14 14.04 -0.63
C ASP A 116 -9.99 15.05 -0.40
N GLY A 117 -8.88 14.59 0.15
CA GLY A 117 -7.76 15.44 0.58
C GLY A 117 -7.82 15.80 2.06
N SER A 118 -8.96 15.60 2.74
CA SER A 118 -9.14 15.88 4.16
C SER A 118 -9.71 14.70 4.95
N THR A 119 -10.68 13.98 4.38
CA THR A 119 -11.40 12.90 5.04
C THR A 119 -11.76 11.80 4.05
N TRP A 120 -12.14 10.64 4.60
CA TRP A 120 -12.75 9.58 3.81
C TRP A 120 -14.24 9.87 3.62
N THR A 121 -14.72 9.70 2.40
CA THR A 121 -16.09 10.04 1.99
C THR A 121 -16.60 9.01 0.98
N ALA A 122 -17.84 9.19 0.53
CA ALA A 122 -18.47 8.41 -0.53
C ALA A 122 -18.31 6.88 -0.34
N VAL A 123 -18.69 6.38 0.84
CA VAL A 123 -18.56 4.95 1.14
C VAL A 123 -19.61 4.16 0.35
N GLU A 124 -19.17 3.24 -0.50
CA GLU A 124 -20.03 2.43 -1.35
C GLU A 124 -19.63 0.95 -1.31
N ARG A 125 -20.62 0.07 -1.40
CA ARG A 125 -20.38 -1.37 -1.59
C ARG A 125 -19.89 -1.59 -3.01
N LEU A 126 -18.81 -2.34 -3.21
CA LEU A 126 -18.41 -2.76 -4.55
C LEU A 126 -19.51 -3.62 -5.19
N GLY A 127 -19.65 -3.52 -6.51
CA GLY A 127 -20.72 -4.22 -7.23
C GLY A 127 -20.67 -5.75 -7.08
N ASP A 128 -21.74 -6.42 -7.51
CA ASP A 128 -21.93 -7.87 -7.37
C ASP A 128 -20.93 -8.73 -8.17
N ALA A 129 -20.09 -8.09 -9.00
CA ALA A 129 -18.93 -8.74 -9.59
C ALA A 129 -17.85 -9.11 -8.56
N ILE A 130 -17.77 -8.31 -7.48
CA ILE A 130 -16.92 -8.53 -6.32
C ILE A 130 -17.71 -9.24 -5.25
N ASN A 131 -18.84 -8.68 -4.84
CA ASN A 131 -19.58 -9.12 -3.67
C ASN A 131 -20.62 -10.20 -4.00
N SER A 132 -20.72 -11.21 -3.16
CA SER A 132 -21.58 -12.37 -3.32
C SER A 132 -22.47 -12.57 -2.09
N SER A 133 -23.29 -13.62 -2.07
CA SER A 133 -24.12 -13.94 -0.89
C SER A 133 -23.32 -14.58 0.26
N ARG A 134 -22.00 -14.41 0.28
CA ARG A 134 -21.03 -15.11 1.11
C ARG A 134 -20.07 -14.09 1.73
N ASP A 135 -18.94 -14.53 2.26
CA ASP A 135 -17.94 -13.64 2.84
C ASP A 135 -16.90 -13.25 1.80
N GLU A 136 -16.66 -11.96 1.67
CA GLU A 136 -15.55 -11.33 0.97
C GLU A 136 -14.71 -10.55 1.99
N THR A 137 -13.45 -10.95 2.17
CA THR A 137 -12.59 -10.41 3.22
C THR A 137 -11.19 -10.10 2.71
N GLY A 138 -10.48 -9.21 3.38
CA GLY A 138 -9.07 -8.98 3.10
C GLY A 138 -8.74 -8.45 1.71
N PRO A 139 -9.42 -7.39 1.23
CA PRO A 139 -9.04 -6.74 -0.02
C PRO A 139 -7.56 -6.35 0.00
N ALA A 140 -6.91 -6.42 -1.16
CA ALA A 140 -5.57 -5.90 -1.39
C ALA A 140 -5.45 -5.38 -2.82
N SER A 141 -5.11 -4.10 -2.97
CA SER A 141 -4.92 -3.49 -4.29
C SER A 141 -3.60 -3.94 -4.90
N SER A 142 -3.57 -4.14 -6.21
CA SER A 142 -2.32 -4.28 -6.95
C SER A 142 -1.59 -2.96 -7.05
N THR A 143 -0.32 -3.04 -7.42
CA THR A 143 0.59 -1.90 -7.40
C THR A 143 0.33 -0.82 -8.43
N ASP A 144 -0.44 -1.16 -9.45
CA ASP A 144 -0.94 -0.30 -10.52
C ASP A 144 -2.45 -0.02 -10.35
N ASP A 145 -3.05 -0.42 -9.22
CA ASP A 145 -4.49 -0.35 -8.95
C ASP A 145 -5.38 -1.00 -10.02
N SER A 146 -4.82 -1.87 -10.87
CA SER A 146 -5.53 -2.55 -11.96
C SER A 146 -6.26 -3.81 -11.49
N LYS A 147 -5.93 -4.33 -10.31
CA LYS A 147 -6.50 -5.55 -9.73
C LYS A 147 -6.77 -5.39 -8.24
N LEU A 148 -7.82 -6.05 -7.77
CA LEU A 148 -8.14 -6.18 -6.36
C LEU A 148 -8.17 -7.67 -6.02
N TYR A 149 -7.28 -8.08 -5.11
CA TYR A 149 -7.25 -9.42 -4.53
C TYR A 149 -8.10 -9.44 -3.26
N PHE A 150 -8.72 -10.57 -2.94
CA PHE A 150 -9.49 -10.75 -1.71
C PHE A 150 -9.76 -12.23 -1.45
N SER A 151 -10.13 -12.58 -0.22
CA SER A 151 -10.53 -13.93 0.19
C SER A 151 -12.03 -14.10 0.06
N SER A 152 -12.50 -15.27 -0.37
CA SER A 152 -13.93 -15.56 -0.40
C SER A 152 -14.28 -17.04 -0.26
N ASN A 153 -15.37 -17.32 0.46
CA ASN A 153 -16.00 -18.64 0.53
C ASN A 153 -17.19 -18.78 -0.45
N ARG A 154 -17.19 -18.03 -1.57
CA ARG A 154 -18.23 -18.10 -2.62
C ARG A 154 -18.36 -19.44 -3.34
N LYS A 155 -17.34 -20.30 -3.25
CA LYS A 155 -17.27 -21.56 -3.98
C LYS A 155 -18.26 -22.58 -3.39
N ALA A 156 -19.14 -23.12 -4.23
CA ALA A 156 -20.13 -24.10 -3.77
C ALA A 156 -19.47 -25.39 -3.25
N GLY A 157 -19.97 -25.91 -2.13
CA GLY A 157 -19.59 -27.21 -1.57
C GLY A 157 -18.35 -27.22 -0.67
N ASN A 158 -17.63 -26.09 -0.54
CA ASN A 158 -16.54 -25.91 0.40
C ASN A 158 -16.85 -24.76 1.37
N LYS A 159 -16.50 -24.89 2.65
CA LYS A 159 -16.53 -23.76 3.60
C LYS A 159 -15.21 -23.00 3.63
N ALA A 160 -14.15 -23.57 3.08
CA ALA A 160 -12.86 -22.90 3.05
C ALA A 160 -12.89 -21.66 2.18
N GLN A 161 -12.13 -20.65 2.57
CA GLN A 161 -11.91 -19.44 1.79
C GLN A 161 -10.77 -19.68 0.78
N ASP A 162 -10.98 -19.16 -0.43
CA ASP A 162 -10.02 -19.14 -1.53
C ASP A 162 -9.65 -17.67 -1.83
N ILE A 163 -8.46 -17.41 -2.35
CA ILE A 163 -8.07 -16.11 -2.89
C ILE A 163 -8.68 -15.92 -4.28
N PHE A 164 -9.32 -14.78 -4.49
CA PHE A 164 -9.85 -14.29 -5.74
C PHE A 164 -9.16 -13.00 -6.16
N VAL A 165 -9.23 -12.71 -7.46
CA VAL A 165 -8.80 -11.45 -8.06
C VAL A 165 -9.88 -10.92 -8.99
N ALA A 166 -10.09 -9.61 -8.96
CA ALA A 166 -10.94 -8.91 -9.91
C ALA A 166 -10.15 -7.80 -10.60
N ARG A 167 -10.50 -7.50 -11.85
CA ARG A 167 -9.81 -6.49 -12.65
C ARG A 167 -10.59 -5.18 -12.65
N ARG A 168 -9.91 -4.06 -12.45
CA ARG A 168 -10.47 -2.72 -12.61
C ARG A 168 -10.74 -2.44 -14.08
N VAL A 169 -11.87 -1.83 -14.37
CA VAL A 169 -12.20 -1.30 -15.69
C VAL A 169 -11.54 0.07 -15.81
N GLU A 170 -10.71 0.24 -16.84
CA GLU A 170 -10.16 1.55 -17.17
C GLU A 170 -11.29 2.50 -17.56
N ALA A 171 -11.33 3.66 -16.90
CA ALA A 171 -12.23 4.73 -17.31
C ALA A 171 -11.82 5.18 -18.71
N LYS A 172 -12.75 5.17 -19.67
CA LYS A 172 -12.50 5.82 -20.95
C LYS A 172 -12.23 7.31 -20.67
N PRO A 173 -11.20 7.92 -21.28
CA PRO A 173 -11.01 9.36 -21.21
C PRO A 173 -12.32 10.04 -21.57
N LYS A 174 -12.75 11.01 -20.75
CA LYS A 174 -13.89 11.88 -21.08
C LYS A 174 -13.55 12.48 -22.45
N ALA A 175 -14.38 12.25 -23.47
CA ALA A 175 -14.13 12.82 -24.79
C ALA A 175 -13.96 14.34 -24.62
N GLU A 176 -12.85 14.89 -25.10
CA GLU A 176 -12.61 16.33 -25.07
C GLU A 176 -13.77 16.98 -25.83
N ASP A 177 -14.60 17.73 -25.09
CA ASP A 177 -15.63 18.54 -25.72
C ASP A 177 -14.91 19.68 -26.43
N GLU A 178 -14.73 19.55 -27.75
CA GLU A 178 -14.05 20.54 -28.61
C GLU A 178 -14.72 21.94 -28.57
N ASN A 179 -15.87 22.06 -27.92
CA ASN A 179 -16.61 23.30 -27.72
C ASN A 179 -16.61 23.82 -26.26
N ALA A 180 -15.86 23.20 -25.35
CA ALA A 180 -15.75 23.65 -23.97
C ALA A 180 -15.04 25.02 -23.92
N THR A 181 -15.80 26.05 -23.54
CA THR A 181 -15.26 27.39 -23.28
C THR A 181 -14.26 27.29 -22.11
N LYS A 182 -13.10 27.96 -22.24
CA LYS A 182 -11.97 28.10 -21.28
C LYS A 182 -12.17 27.50 -19.87
N PRO A 183 -11.19 26.76 -19.31
CA PRO A 183 -11.31 26.17 -17.99
C PRO A 183 -11.56 27.25 -16.94
N GLN A 184 -12.79 27.29 -16.43
CA GLN A 184 -13.07 27.83 -15.11
C GLN A 184 -12.30 26.96 -14.12
N GLU A 185 -11.65 27.55 -13.11
CA GLU A 185 -11.03 26.80 -12.01
C GLU A 185 -12.11 25.93 -11.36
N ALA A 186 -12.28 24.73 -11.89
CA ALA A 186 -13.15 23.72 -11.33
C ALA A 186 -12.45 23.24 -10.07
N GLU A 187 -13.16 23.25 -8.95
CA GLU A 187 -12.75 22.48 -7.78
C GLU A 187 -12.35 21.08 -8.23
N PRO A 188 -11.28 20.49 -7.66
CA PRO A 188 -10.83 19.17 -8.09
C PRO A 188 -11.98 18.18 -7.93
N GLU A 189 -12.60 17.82 -9.05
CA GLU A 189 -13.67 16.83 -9.10
C GLU A 189 -13.05 15.51 -8.64
N LEU A 190 -13.62 14.91 -7.61
CA LEU A 190 -13.15 13.63 -7.10
C LEU A 190 -13.10 12.60 -8.24
N ALA A 191 -12.03 11.81 -8.27
CA ALA A 191 -11.87 10.78 -9.29
C ALA A 191 -13.07 9.80 -9.26
N PRO A 192 -13.52 9.29 -10.40
CA PRO A 192 -14.67 8.39 -10.42
C PRO A 192 -14.34 7.09 -9.68
N MET A 193 -15.33 6.56 -8.95
CA MET A 193 -15.20 5.31 -8.23
C MET A 193 -14.73 4.17 -9.15
N PRO A 194 -13.72 3.38 -8.74
CA PRO A 194 -13.24 2.26 -9.52
C PRO A 194 -14.33 1.20 -9.68
N ILE A 195 -14.56 0.80 -10.92
CA ILE A 195 -15.45 -0.31 -11.24
C ILE A 195 -14.58 -1.55 -11.45
N PHE A 196 -14.91 -2.64 -10.76
CA PHE A 196 -14.27 -3.93 -10.96
C PHE A 196 -15.18 -4.89 -11.69
N VAL A 197 -14.57 -5.76 -12.49
CA VAL A 197 -15.26 -6.83 -13.20
C VAL A 197 -14.71 -8.18 -12.79
N LYS A 198 -15.60 -9.18 -12.83
CA LYS A 198 -15.35 -10.61 -12.77
C LYS A 198 -14.29 -11.02 -11.74
N ALA A 199 -14.74 -11.46 -10.56
CA ALA A 199 -13.88 -12.19 -9.64
C ALA A 199 -13.52 -13.58 -10.18
N GLU A 200 -12.23 -13.90 -10.19
CA GLU A 200 -11.69 -15.21 -10.60
C GLU A 200 -10.78 -15.78 -9.50
N PRO A 201 -10.80 -17.10 -9.26
CA PRO A 201 -9.92 -17.71 -8.27
C PRO A 201 -8.46 -17.64 -8.74
N VAL A 202 -7.56 -17.31 -7.82
CA VAL A 202 -6.11 -17.30 -8.08
C VAL A 202 -5.54 -18.68 -7.79
N ASN A 203 -5.74 -19.61 -8.72
CA ASN A 203 -5.45 -21.04 -8.54
C ASN A 203 -4.02 -21.37 -8.04
N ILE A 204 -3.02 -20.56 -8.38
CA ILE A 204 -1.63 -20.77 -7.94
C ILE A 204 -1.41 -20.39 -6.46
N LEU A 205 -2.21 -19.45 -5.94
CA LEU A 205 -2.20 -19.09 -4.53
C LEU A 205 -3.04 -20.06 -3.71
N ASN A 206 -4.11 -20.61 -4.28
CA ASN A 206 -5.06 -21.47 -3.57
C ASN A 206 -4.57 -22.91 -3.42
N SER A 207 -5.09 -23.57 -2.39
CA SER A 207 -4.82 -24.95 -2.01
C SER A 207 -6.14 -25.68 -1.72
N SER A 208 -6.07 -26.87 -1.12
CA SER A 208 -7.26 -27.56 -0.61
C SER A 208 -7.71 -27.08 0.78
N ALA A 209 -6.93 -26.20 1.40
CA ALA A 209 -7.11 -25.70 2.75
C ALA A 209 -7.70 -24.28 2.73
N ASP A 210 -7.75 -23.60 3.87
CA ASP A 210 -8.12 -22.19 3.94
C ASP A 210 -6.94 -21.32 3.49
N ASP A 211 -7.18 -20.50 2.47
CA ASP A 211 -6.26 -19.50 1.95
C ASP A 211 -6.92 -18.13 2.05
N ILE A 212 -6.39 -17.30 2.95
CA ILE A 212 -7.01 -16.04 3.34
C ILE A 212 -5.98 -14.92 3.37
N GLU A 213 -6.49 -13.70 3.25
CA GLU A 213 -5.82 -12.43 3.48
C GLU A 213 -4.58 -12.24 2.61
N THR A 214 -4.62 -11.27 1.70
CA THR A 214 -3.48 -11.02 0.80
C THR A 214 -2.82 -9.69 1.08
N SER A 215 -1.51 -9.61 0.86
CA SER A 215 -0.77 -8.37 0.93
C SER A 215 0.32 -8.34 -0.12
N LEU A 216 0.38 -7.26 -0.89
CA LEU A 216 1.29 -7.13 -2.02
C LEU A 216 2.34 -6.07 -1.71
N THR A 217 3.58 -6.33 -2.11
CA THR A 217 4.62 -5.30 -1.99
C THR A 217 4.37 -4.16 -2.95
N GLY A 218 4.93 -2.98 -2.65
CA GLY A 218 4.75 -1.78 -3.46
C GLY A 218 5.09 -1.94 -4.94
N ARG A 219 6.02 -2.85 -5.32
CA ARG A 219 6.31 -3.21 -6.72
C ARG A 219 5.58 -4.45 -7.27
N GLY A 220 4.84 -5.16 -6.43
CA GLY A 220 4.05 -6.31 -6.85
C GLY A 220 4.91 -7.53 -7.14
N ALA A 221 6.18 -7.49 -6.69
CA ALA A 221 7.14 -8.57 -6.83
C ALA A 221 6.82 -9.75 -5.90
N HIS A 222 6.05 -9.50 -4.85
CA HIS A 222 5.75 -10.46 -3.80
C HIS A 222 4.28 -10.33 -3.37
N VAL A 223 3.64 -11.48 -3.18
CA VAL A 223 2.30 -11.62 -2.62
C VAL A 223 2.41 -12.49 -1.38
N PHE A 224 2.06 -11.91 -0.23
CA PHE A 224 1.95 -12.63 1.04
C PHE A 224 0.51 -13.08 1.22
N ILE A 225 0.35 -14.29 1.75
CA ILE A 225 -0.94 -14.89 2.07
C ILE A 225 -0.88 -15.58 3.43
N ALA A 226 -2.00 -15.66 4.14
CA ALA A 226 -2.15 -16.56 5.28
C ALA A 226 -2.84 -17.86 4.84
N SER A 227 -2.34 -18.99 5.29
CA SER A 227 -2.87 -20.29 4.88
C SER A 227 -2.67 -21.37 5.93
N ASP A 228 -3.60 -22.32 6.01
CA ASP A 228 -3.44 -23.54 6.80
C ASP A 228 -3.10 -24.77 5.92
N ARG A 229 -2.54 -24.55 4.72
CA ARG A 229 -2.17 -25.64 3.77
C ARG A 229 -1.23 -26.72 4.33
N ASP A 230 -0.38 -26.38 5.30
CA ASP A 230 0.56 -27.30 5.94
C ASP A 230 0.06 -27.80 7.30
N ARG A 231 -1.26 -27.78 7.53
CA ARG A 231 -1.91 -28.22 8.77
C ARG A 231 -1.63 -29.70 9.07
N GLY A 232 -0.62 -29.93 9.92
CA GLY A 232 -0.33 -31.18 10.64
C GLY A 232 -0.55 -31.04 12.16
N ASP A 233 0.21 -31.76 12.99
CA ASP A 233 0.06 -31.84 14.48
C ASP A 233 0.27 -30.51 15.25
N THR A 234 0.59 -29.41 14.55
CA THR A 234 0.70 -28.06 15.13
C THR A 234 -0.31 -27.16 14.42
N ALA A 235 -1.55 -27.16 14.93
CA ALA A 235 -2.68 -26.50 14.31
C ALA A 235 -2.53 -24.97 14.33
N GLY A 236 -2.51 -24.35 13.14
CA GLY A 236 -2.68 -22.90 12.97
C GLY A 236 -2.35 -22.41 11.56
N PHE A 237 -2.89 -21.25 11.20
CA PHE A 237 -2.51 -20.51 9.99
C PHE A 237 -1.03 -20.11 10.03
N ARG A 238 -0.39 -20.08 8.87
CA ARG A 238 0.97 -19.58 8.68
C ARG A 238 1.02 -18.61 7.51
N LEU A 239 2.08 -17.82 7.45
CA LEU A 239 2.33 -16.92 6.34
C LEU A 239 3.08 -17.63 5.22
N TYR A 240 2.69 -17.35 3.98
CA TYR A 240 3.35 -17.83 2.77
C TYR A 240 3.61 -16.66 1.84
N LEU A 241 4.66 -16.81 1.04
CA LEU A 241 5.10 -15.83 0.06
C LEU A 241 5.08 -16.47 -1.33
N SER A 242 4.33 -15.86 -2.25
CA SER A 242 4.46 -16.08 -3.68
C SER A 242 5.31 -14.97 -4.30
N ARG A 243 6.30 -15.35 -5.11
CA ARG A 243 7.09 -14.41 -5.91
C ARG A 243 6.38 -14.17 -7.24
N VAL A 244 6.47 -12.96 -7.77
CA VAL A 244 5.98 -12.61 -9.10
C VAL A 244 7.19 -12.42 -10.01
N ILE A 245 7.34 -13.32 -10.99
CA ILE A 245 8.44 -13.30 -11.94
C ILE A 245 7.85 -13.08 -13.33
N LYS A 246 8.20 -11.95 -13.96
CA LYS A 246 7.66 -11.55 -15.29
C LYS A 246 6.12 -11.52 -15.33
N GLY A 247 5.50 -11.04 -14.25
CA GLY A 247 4.04 -10.96 -14.13
C GLY A 247 3.37 -12.28 -13.73
N GLU A 248 4.12 -13.38 -13.57
CA GLU A 248 3.58 -14.69 -13.19
C GLU A 248 3.91 -15.02 -11.73
N MET A 249 2.87 -15.27 -10.94
CA MET A 249 2.99 -15.75 -9.56
C MET A 249 3.57 -17.16 -9.53
N GLN A 250 4.46 -17.40 -8.58
CA GLN A 250 5.05 -18.70 -8.29
C GLN A 250 4.29 -19.40 -7.17
N THR A 251 4.49 -20.71 -7.01
CA THR A 251 3.91 -21.44 -5.88
C THR A 251 4.31 -20.79 -4.55
N PRO A 252 3.36 -20.51 -3.64
CA PRO A 252 3.66 -19.93 -2.34
C PRO A 252 4.58 -20.82 -1.51
N GLN A 253 5.56 -20.21 -0.85
CA GLN A 253 6.49 -20.88 0.06
C GLN A 253 6.29 -20.33 1.48
N MET A 254 6.36 -21.19 2.49
CA MET A 254 6.19 -20.78 3.88
C MET A 254 7.25 -19.74 4.27
N VAL A 255 6.80 -18.66 4.89
CA VAL A 255 7.67 -17.66 5.51
C VAL A 255 7.98 -18.12 6.92
N ASP A 256 9.26 -18.33 7.22
CA ASP A 256 9.70 -18.71 8.56
C ASP A 256 9.54 -17.52 9.53
N VAL A 257 8.44 -17.52 10.26
CA VAL A 257 8.16 -16.58 11.34
C VAL A 257 8.29 -17.29 12.69
N TYR A 258 9.10 -16.72 13.58
CA TYR A 258 9.35 -17.26 14.91
C TYR A 258 8.15 -16.96 15.84
N ILE A 259 7.11 -17.79 15.78
CA ILE A 259 6.03 -17.89 16.78
C ILE A 259 6.07 -19.28 17.42
N LYS A 260 5.88 -19.37 18.75
CA LYS A 260 6.02 -20.65 19.47
C LYS A 260 4.94 -21.67 19.13
N GLN A 261 3.71 -21.21 18.92
CA GLN A 261 2.52 -22.00 18.60
C GLN A 261 1.43 -21.06 18.05
N GLY A 262 0.31 -21.60 17.57
CA GLY A 262 -0.86 -20.82 17.15
C GLY A 262 -0.82 -20.30 15.71
N ASP A 263 -1.66 -19.31 15.44
CA ASP A 263 -1.90 -18.72 14.12
C ASP A 263 -0.99 -17.53 13.86
N ALA A 264 -0.55 -17.41 12.61
CA ALA A 264 -0.05 -16.18 12.00
C ALA A 264 -0.92 -15.84 10.77
N THR A 265 -1.59 -14.70 10.82
CA THR A 265 -2.57 -14.25 9.82
C THR A 265 -2.36 -12.77 9.47
N ASP A 266 -3.19 -12.27 8.53
CA ASP A 266 -3.30 -10.84 8.21
C ASP A 266 -1.94 -10.18 7.91
N PRO A 267 -1.16 -10.69 6.93
CA PRO A 267 0.12 -10.11 6.58
C PRO A 267 -0.05 -8.67 6.10
N ALA A 268 0.85 -7.79 6.52
CA ALA A 268 0.86 -6.39 6.13
C ALA A 268 2.28 -5.96 5.78
N VAL A 269 2.52 -5.57 4.53
CA VAL A 269 3.87 -5.25 4.07
C VAL A 269 4.11 -3.75 3.96
N ARG A 270 5.32 -3.35 4.35
CA ARG A 270 5.85 -1.99 4.22
C ARG A 270 7.27 -2.07 3.67
N MET A 271 7.73 -1.00 2.99
CA MET A 271 9.10 -0.91 2.45
C MET A 271 9.47 -2.13 1.58
N GLU A 272 8.63 -2.43 0.58
CA GLU A 272 8.82 -3.59 -0.32
C GLU A 272 8.88 -4.96 0.38
N GLY A 273 8.22 -5.08 1.53
CA GLY A 273 8.22 -6.31 2.32
C GLY A 273 9.42 -6.43 3.26
N PHE A 274 10.30 -5.42 3.31
CA PHE A 274 11.36 -5.37 4.31
C PHE A 274 10.77 -5.39 5.72
N ASP A 275 9.70 -4.62 5.94
CA ASP A 275 8.91 -4.69 7.17
C ASP A 275 7.63 -5.48 6.88
N LEU A 276 7.53 -6.67 7.47
CA LEU A 276 6.32 -7.49 7.44
C LEU A 276 5.70 -7.50 8.83
N LEU A 277 4.51 -6.92 8.94
CA LEU A 277 3.63 -7.09 10.08
C LEU A 277 2.67 -8.25 9.84
N PHE A 278 2.19 -8.85 10.93
CA PHE A 278 1.18 -9.90 10.90
C PHE A 278 0.51 -10.03 12.26
N SER A 279 -0.72 -10.52 12.25
CA SER A 279 -1.44 -10.87 13.47
C SER A 279 -1.00 -12.24 13.96
N ALA A 280 -0.75 -12.40 15.26
CA ALA A 280 -0.50 -13.72 15.82
C ALA A 280 -0.97 -13.85 17.26
N ASN A 281 -1.26 -15.10 17.65
CA ASN A 281 -1.76 -15.47 18.97
C ASN A 281 -0.78 -16.31 19.81
N GLY A 282 0.42 -16.57 19.28
CA GLY A 282 1.31 -17.61 19.79
C GLY A 282 2.02 -17.38 21.12
N ASP A 283 2.22 -16.14 21.56
CA ASP A 283 2.85 -15.82 22.85
C ASP A 283 1.90 -15.15 23.85
N LEU A 284 0.59 -15.20 23.60
CA LEU A 284 -0.39 -14.63 24.54
C LEU A 284 -0.49 -15.50 25.80
N ALA A 285 -0.61 -14.84 26.94
CA ALA A 285 -0.41 -15.44 28.26
C ALA A 285 -1.22 -16.74 28.44
N THR A 286 -0.49 -17.83 28.60
CA THR A 286 -1.02 -19.08 29.11
C THR A 286 -1.12 -19.00 30.63
N ASP A 287 -2.07 -19.68 31.24
CA ASP A 287 -2.03 -19.97 32.68
C ASP A 287 -0.79 -20.82 33.03
N ASP A 288 -0.57 -21.04 34.33
CA ASP A 288 0.55 -21.84 34.84
C ASP A 288 0.59 -23.29 34.30
N ASN A 289 -0.50 -23.76 33.66
CA ASN A 289 -0.63 -25.08 33.04
C ASN A 289 -0.45 -25.06 31.51
N GLY A 290 -0.10 -23.91 30.90
CA GLY A 290 0.07 -23.79 29.45
C GLY A 290 -1.25 -23.61 28.68
N THR A 291 -2.37 -23.39 29.37
CA THR A 291 -3.69 -23.17 28.75
C THR A 291 -3.86 -21.69 28.46
N VAL A 292 -4.18 -21.32 27.21
CA VAL A 292 -4.59 -19.94 26.90
C VAL A 292 -5.87 -19.65 27.69
N THR A 293 -5.82 -18.69 28.61
CA THR A 293 -7.01 -18.35 29.43
C THR A 293 -8.11 -17.79 28.52
N ALA A 294 -9.34 -18.30 28.66
CA ALA A 294 -10.49 -17.90 27.82
C ALA A 294 -10.87 -16.40 27.91
N ALA A 295 -10.25 -15.65 28.82
CA ALA A 295 -10.49 -14.23 29.07
C ALA A 295 -9.41 -13.28 28.51
N ALA A 296 -8.34 -13.80 27.90
CA ALA A 296 -7.27 -12.98 27.32
C ALA A 296 -7.56 -12.68 25.83
N PRO A 297 -7.36 -11.42 25.37
CA PRO A 297 -7.50 -11.05 23.96
C PRO A 297 -6.59 -11.91 23.08
N LYS A 298 -7.12 -12.34 21.92
CA LYS A 298 -6.57 -13.43 21.12
C LYS A 298 -5.43 -13.07 20.18
N TYR A 299 -5.20 -11.80 19.83
CA TYR A 299 -4.17 -11.47 18.86
C TYR A 299 -3.38 -10.21 19.23
N ARG A 300 -2.13 -10.15 18.77
CA ARG A 300 -1.25 -8.97 18.76
C ARG A 300 -0.58 -8.85 17.40
N LEU A 301 -0.09 -7.66 17.08
CA LEU A 301 0.77 -7.42 15.93
C LEU A 301 2.20 -7.87 16.24
N TYR A 302 2.75 -8.64 15.32
CA TYR A 302 4.14 -9.04 15.28
C TYR A 302 4.78 -8.40 14.07
N GLN A 303 6.09 -8.18 14.18
CA GLN A 303 6.93 -7.71 13.09
C GLN A 303 8.08 -8.68 12.86
N THR A 304 8.40 -8.86 11.59
CA THR A 304 9.62 -9.51 11.14
C THR A 304 10.22 -8.71 10.00
N THR A 305 11.54 -8.78 9.88
CA THR A 305 12.23 -8.23 8.73
C THR A 305 12.52 -9.35 7.75
N THR A 306 11.96 -9.30 6.54
CA THR A 306 12.24 -10.34 5.54
C THR A 306 13.65 -10.11 4.96
N ARG A 307 14.44 -11.18 4.83
CA ARG A 307 15.84 -11.09 4.36
C ARG A 307 15.98 -11.04 2.83
N GLU A 308 14.88 -11.11 2.08
CA GLU A 308 14.93 -11.15 0.62
C GLU A 308 14.45 -9.85 0.00
N VAL A 309 15.43 -9.00 -0.35
CA VAL A 309 15.24 -7.93 -1.33
C VAL A 309 16.24 -8.18 -2.46
N ILE A 310 16.07 -9.28 -3.20
CA ILE A 310 16.60 -9.35 -4.56
C ILE A 310 15.43 -9.04 -5.46
N GLY A 311 15.17 -7.75 -5.65
CA GLY A 311 14.28 -7.32 -6.72
C GLY A 311 14.87 -7.85 -8.03
N TYR A 312 14.08 -8.61 -8.79
CA TYR A 312 14.35 -8.72 -10.22
C TYR A 312 14.14 -7.31 -10.79
N THR A 313 15.23 -6.60 -11.04
CA THR A 313 15.15 -5.36 -11.82
C THR A 313 14.67 -5.74 -13.20
N ASP A 314 13.45 -5.34 -13.55
CA ASP A 314 13.01 -5.44 -14.93
C ASP A 314 13.92 -4.54 -15.77
N LEU A 315 14.65 -5.15 -16.71
CA LEU A 315 15.54 -4.43 -17.60
C LEU A 315 14.77 -3.78 -18.77
N SER A 316 13.43 -3.85 -18.79
CA SER A 316 12.60 -3.08 -19.71
C SER A 316 12.77 -1.55 -19.49
N ASP A 317 12.89 -1.11 -18.24
CA ASP A 317 13.21 0.29 -17.87
C ASP A 317 14.57 0.73 -18.42
N TRP A 318 15.50 -0.21 -18.63
CA TRP A 318 16.79 0.07 -19.24
C TRP A 318 16.66 0.50 -20.71
N ALA A 319 15.64 0.02 -21.42
CA ALA A 319 15.35 0.46 -22.78
C ALA A 319 14.80 1.89 -22.80
N LEU A 320 13.92 2.23 -21.85
CA LEU A 320 13.37 3.58 -21.70
C LEU A 320 14.47 4.57 -21.28
N PHE A 321 15.31 4.19 -20.30
CA PHE A 321 16.49 4.94 -19.90
C PHE A 321 17.46 5.13 -21.07
N LYS A 322 17.75 4.08 -21.85
CA LYS A 322 18.60 4.20 -23.06
C LYS A 322 17.99 5.13 -24.10
N ALA A 323 16.68 5.09 -24.31
CA ALA A 323 15.99 5.97 -25.25
C ALA A 323 16.07 7.43 -24.79
N LEU A 324 15.83 7.68 -23.50
CA LEU A 324 15.96 9.00 -22.88
C LEU A 324 17.41 9.49 -22.97
N MET A 325 18.39 8.66 -22.57
CA MET A 325 19.81 8.96 -22.67
C MET A 325 20.24 9.27 -24.10
N ASN A 326 19.79 8.51 -25.11
CA ASN A 326 20.08 8.82 -26.51
C ASN A 326 19.55 10.20 -26.94
N LYS A 327 18.40 10.62 -26.41
CA LYS A 327 17.83 11.95 -26.70
C LYS A 327 18.61 13.08 -26.03
N ILE A 328 19.19 12.85 -24.84
CA ILE A 328 19.84 13.92 -24.05
C ILE A 328 21.37 13.91 -24.03
N ILE A 329 22.03 12.83 -24.46
CA ILE A 329 23.49 12.65 -24.30
C ILE A 329 24.31 13.75 -24.99
N TRP A 330 23.87 14.22 -26.15
CA TRP A 330 24.55 15.30 -26.87
C TRP A 330 24.45 16.65 -26.14
N TRP A 331 23.34 16.90 -25.44
CA TRP A 331 23.16 18.10 -24.62
C TRP A 331 24.04 18.06 -23.38
N ILE A 332 24.17 16.89 -22.73
CA ILE A 332 25.09 16.69 -21.61
C ILE A 332 26.54 16.95 -22.06
N LEU A 333 26.96 16.40 -23.19
CA LEU A 333 28.30 16.61 -23.74
C LEU A 333 28.55 18.08 -24.10
N LEU A 334 27.57 18.77 -24.68
CA LEU A 334 27.67 20.19 -25.01
C LEU A 334 27.78 21.05 -23.74
N ALA A 335 27.01 20.75 -22.69
CA ALA A 335 27.07 21.43 -21.41
C ALA A 335 28.44 21.24 -20.72
N ILE A 336 29.00 20.02 -20.75
CA ILE A 336 30.34 19.73 -20.22
C ILE A 336 31.41 20.52 -21.02
N ALA A 337 31.32 20.55 -22.35
CA ALA A 337 32.24 21.30 -23.19
C ALA A 337 32.17 22.82 -22.90
N ALA A 338 30.96 23.36 -22.75
CA ALA A 338 30.75 24.76 -22.39
C ALA A 338 31.33 25.09 -21.00
N LEU A 339 31.16 24.20 -20.02
CA LEU A 339 31.72 24.35 -18.68
C LEU A 339 33.26 24.34 -18.71
N ILE A 340 33.87 23.43 -19.46
CA ILE A 340 35.33 23.38 -19.64
C ILE A 340 35.84 24.65 -20.30
N ALA A 341 35.16 25.14 -21.34
CA ALA A 341 35.52 26.39 -22.02
C ALA A 341 35.43 27.60 -21.08
N LEU A 342 34.39 27.65 -20.25
CA LEU A 342 34.21 28.70 -19.25
C LEU A 342 35.31 28.67 -18.18
N LEU A 343 35.63 27.49 -17.65
CA LEU A 343 36.72 27.32 -16.68
C LEU A 343 38.07 27.74 -17.26
N TYR A 344 38.36 27.33 -18.50
CA TYR A 344 39.57 27.73 -19.21
C TYR A 344 39.65 29.25 -19.41
N LEU A 345 38.53 29.88 -19.77
CA LEU A 345 38.42 31.35 -19.89
C LEU A 345 38.70 32.05 -18.56
N LEU A 346 38.06 31.60 -17.49
CA LEU A 346 38.25 32.16 -16.14
C LEU A 346 39.69 32.01 -15.64
N GLU A 347 40.36 30.89 -15.94
CA GLU A 347 41.76 30.65 -15.55
C GLU A 347 42.75 31.50 -16.37
N LYS A 348 42.48 31.71 -17.66
CA LYS A 348 43.37 32.50 -18.55
C LYS A 348 43.17 34.01 -18.44
N TRP A 349 42.05 34.48 -17.89
CA TRP A 349 41.73 35.91 -17.81
C TRP A 349 42.24 36.52 -16.51
N ARG A 350 43.45 37.09 -16.57
CA ARG A 350 44.05 37.84 -15.46
C ARG A 350 43.54 39.28 -15.29
N ASP A 351 42.82 39.84 -16.28
CA ASP A 351 42.27 41.20 -16.22
C ASP A 351 40.97 41.33 -17.05
N ILE A 352 39.82 41.55 -16.40
CA ILE A 352 38.46 41.50 -16.99
C ILE A 352 37.96 42.91 -17.38
N THR A 353 38.86 43.89 -17.45
CA THR A 353 38.49 45.31 -17.62
C THR A 353 38.15 45.71 -19.05
N ASN A 354 38.55 44.94 -20.06
CA ASN A 354 38.32 45.25 -21.47
C ASN A 354 36.88 44.90 -21.91
N LEU A 355 36.24 45.82 -22.66
CA LEU A 355 34.89 45.67 -23.23
C LEU A 355 34.71 44.35 -23.99
N TYR A 356 35.72 43.90 -24.73
CA TYR A 356 35.71 42.62 -25.44
C TYR A 356 35.44 41.43 -24.50
N HIS A 357 36.04 41.45 -23.32
CA HIS A 357 35.94 40.38 -22.33
C HIS A 357 34.55 40.34 -21.69
N ARG A 358 33.95 41.51 -21.45
CA ARG A 358 32.57 41.62 -20.94
C ARG A 358 31.54 41.12 -21.96
N CYS A 359 31.71 41.47 -23.23
CA CYS A 359 30.83 40.99 -24.30
C CYS A 359 30.93 39.48 -24.49
N LEU A 360 32.14 38.91 -24.45
CA LEU A 360 32.33 37.46 -24.58
C LEU A 360 31.76 36.70 -23.38
N ALA A 361 31.98 37.18 -22.15
CA ALA A 361 31.41 36.58 -20.95
C ALA A 361 29.87 36.68 -20.92
N GLY A 362 29.32 37.83 -21.31
CA GLY A 362 27.87 38.01 -21.45
C GLY A 362 27.27 37.08 -22.50
N SER A 363 27.93 36.92 -23.65
CA SER A 363 27.51 35.98 -24.69
C SER A 363 27.55 34.54 -24.20
N ALA A 364 28.62 34.12 -23.54
CA ALA A 364 28.72 32.78 -22.96
C ALA A 364 27.61 32.50 -21.94
N MET A 365 27.31 33.48 -21.07
CA MET A 365 26.23 33.37 -20.08
C MET A 365 24.85 33.21 -20.73
N ILE A 366 24.56 33.97 -21.79
CA ILE A 366 23.29 33.88 -22.52
C ILE A 366 23.15 32.51 -23.20
N HIS A 367 24.22 31.99 -23.81
CA HIS A 367 24.18 30.67 -24.44
C HIS A 367 23.99 29.55 -23.40
N LEU A 368 24.62 29.67 -22.23
CA LEU A 368 24.44 28.71 -21.13
C LEU A 368 23.02 28.72 -20.59
N LEU A 369 22.41 29.91 -20.45
CA LEU A 369 21.01 30.07 -20.06
C LEU A 369 20.06 29.42 -21.06
N LEU A 370 20.25 29.67 -22.37
CA LEU A 370 19.42 29.08 -23.42
C LEU A 370 19.54 27.55 -23.46
N LEU A 371 20.74 27.02 -23.28
CA LEU A 371 20.99 25.58 -23.24
C LEU A 371 20.30 24.94 -22.03
N LEU A 372 20.31 25.61 -20.88
CA LEU A 372 19.64 25.15 -19.66
C LEU A 372 18.12 25.17 -19.79
N LEU A 373 17.54 26.24 -20.37
CA LEU A 373 16.12 26.33 -20.67
C LEU A 373 15.65 25.27 -21.69
N LEU A 374 16.44 25.04 -22.74
CA LEU A 374 16.13 24.01 -23.73
C LEU A 374 16.25 22.59 -23.15
N SER A 375 17.25 22.36 -22.29
CA SER A 375 17.40 21.09 -21.57
C SER A 375 16.22 20.85 -20.63
N TYR A 376 15.79 21.88 -19.89
CA TYR A 376 14.60 21.83 -19.04
C TYR A 376 13.35 21.47 -19.84
N TRP A 377 13.14 22.13 -20.99
CA TRP A 377 12.00 21.87 -21.87
C TRP A 377 12.00 20.45 -22.47
N LEU A 378 13.17 19.94 -22.87
CA LEU A 378 13.28 18.55 -23.37
C LEU A 378 13.01 17.51 -22.27
N ILE A 379 13.47 17.79 -21.04
CA ILE A 379 13.22 16.93 -19.88
C ILE A 379 11.73 16.96 -19.53
N SER A 380 11.08 18.14 -19.53
CA SER A 380 9.65 18.23 -19.24
C SER A 380 8.82 17.47 -20.27
N GLN A 381 9.11 17.60 -21.57
CA GLN A 381 8.42 16.79 -22.60
C GLN A 381 8.64 15.28 -22.46
N ALA A 382 9.83 14.86 -22.00
CA ALA A 382 10.12 13.44 -21.79
C ALA A 382 9.40 12.88 -20.55
N LEU A 383 9.12 13.72 -19.55
CA LEU A 383 8.36 13.36 -18.35
C LEU A 383 6.85 13.41 -18.58
N ASP A 384 6.36 14.35 -19.41
CA ASP A 384 4.94 14.52 -19.72
C ASP A 384 4.46 13.56 -20.82
N GLY A 385 5.35 12.98 -21.63
CA GLY A 385 5.01 12.08 -22.75
C GLY A 385 5.04 10.59 -22.42
N GLY A 386 4.99 10.22 -21.14
CA GLY A 386 4.91 8.83 -20.68
C GLY A 386 3.47 8.39 -20.43
N ASP A 387 2.68 8.29 -21.50
CA ASP A 387 1.46 7.47 -21.57
C ASP A 387 1.77 6.07 -22.11
#